data_AF-T1KMG1-F1
#
_entry.id   AF-T1KMG1-F1
#
_cell.length_a   1.000
_cell.length_b   1.000
_cell.length_c   1.000
_cell.angle_alpha   90.00
_cell.angle_beta   90.00
_cell.angle_gamma   90.00
#
_symmetry.space_group_name_H-M   'P 1'
#
loop_
_entity.id
_entity.type
_entity.pdbx_description
1 polymer ?
#
loop_
_entity_poly.entity_id
_entity_poly.type
_entity_poly.pdbx_seq_one_letter_code
_entity_poly.pdbx_strand_id
1 'polypeptide(L)'
;MSAENSNSDKTVIKVKLSGEDYHDIVIDWTDTSQAYEQQVFGRLAEISGIPVECTAVFSLIFRDQRFEEIWVTNKRAKPELETPDWTHQRLEFNRENLLNLMNGNEHFGLSLRLCCDDNKHFYIWYYFVPERFMDENECTRHFCHYLDNRAILNKFKAIITDDVLQSQMKDFLVQPRWPQFDGFIFLEPWHNAYRRFNIMQYYYRTCYCHQQVERFIYQLVDYVPPQLYLRTHG
;
A
#
# COMPACT_ATOMS: atom_id res chain seq x y z
N MET A 1 26.44 0.46 -37.73
CA MET A 1 26.46 1.79 -37.09
C MET A 1 25.02 2.10 -36.74
N SER A 2 24.57 2.28 -35.51
CA SER A 2 25.20 2.50 -34.21
C SER A 2 24.31 1.85 -33.16
N ALA A 3 24.91 1.22 -32.15
CA ALA A 3 24.21 0.66 -31.01
C ALA A 3 23.54 1.79 -30.22
N GLU A 4 22.20 1.82 -30.21
CA GLU A 4 21.43 2.55 -29.20
C GLU A 4 21.57 1.81 -27.87
N ASN A 5 22.74 1.93 -27.25
CA ASN A 5 22.89 1.65 -25.84
C ASN A 5 22.47 2.94 -25.13
N SER A 6 21.16 3.23 -25.10
CA SER A 6 20.64 4.37 -24.34
C SER A 6 20.75 4.01 -22.87
N ASN A 7 21.94 4.26 -22.32
CA ASN A 7 22.18 4.34 -20.89
C ASN A 7 21.41 5.57 -20.39
N SER A 8 20.08 5.47 -20.34
CA SER A 8 19.22 6.56 -19.91
C SER A 8 19.48 6.75 -18.41
N ASP A 9 20.02 7.91 -18.06
CA ASP A 9 20.19 8.37 -16.68
C ASP A 9 18.86 8.52 -15.93
N LYS A 10 17.74 8.37 -16.66
CA LYS A 10 16.40 8.41 -16.12
C LYS A 10 15.68 7.08 -16.34
N THR A 11 14.86 6.71 -15.37
CA THR A 11 13.92 5.60 -15.47
C THR A 11 12.50 6.15 -15.37
N VAL A 12 11.59 5.65 -16.23
CA VAL A 12 10.17 5.98 -16.19
C VAL A 12 9.39 4.75 -15.77
N ILE A 13 8.62 4.86 -14.69
CA ILE A 13 7.66 3.86 -14.24
C ILE A 13 6.26 4.35 -14.64
N LYS A 14 5.51 3.53 -15.38
CA LYS A 14 4.13 3.84 -15.75
C LYS A 14 3.17 3.19 -14.77
N VAL A 15 2.34 4.01 -14.12
CA VAL A 15 1.37 3.56 -13.13
C VAL A 15 -0.03 4.03 -13.47
N LYS A 16 -1.07 3.23 -13.19
CA LYS A 16 -2.47 3.66 -13.30
C LYS A 16 -3.29 3.27 -12.08
N LEU A 17 -4.28 4.09 -11.75
CA LEU A 17 -5.42 3.63 -10.96
C LEU A 17 -6.41 2.92 -11.90
N SER A 18 -7.22 2.02 -11.35
CA SER A 18 -8.29 1.40 -12.10
C SER A 18 -9.26 2.45 -12.65
N GLY A 19 -9.53 2.38 -13.96
CA GLY A 19 -10.40 3.31 -14.67
C GLY A 19 -9.73 4.63 -15.08
N GLU A 20 -8.41 4.76 -14.92
CA GLU A 20 -7.65 5.95 -15.32
C GLU A 20 -6.54 5.62 -16.33
N ASP A 21 -6.04 6.66 -17.01
CA ASP A 21 -4.86 6.58 -17.87
C ASP A 21 -3.57 6.43 -17.04
N TYR A 22 -2.48 6.03 -17.72
CA TYR A 22 -1.18 5.92 -17.08
C TYR A 22 -0.58 7.30 -16.75
N HIS A 23 0.09 7.35 -15.61
CA HIS A 23 0.94 8.44 -15.15
C HIS A 23 2.39 8.00 -15.16
N ASP A 24 3.27 8.92 -15.54
CA ASP A 24 4.72 8.70 -15.55
C ASP A 24 5.36 9.17 -14.23
N ILE A 25 5.94 8.21 -13.51
CA ILE A 25 6.86 8.46 -12.40
C ILE A 25 8.28 8.40 -12.96
N VAL A 26 8.93 9.56 -13.05
CA VAL A 26 10.30 9.68 -13.56
C VAL A 26 11.26 9.72 -12.38
N ILE A 27 12.27 8.85 -12.41
CA ILE A 27 13.40 8.84 -11.48
C ILE A 27 14.63 9.28 -12.26
N ASP A 28 15.23 10.39 -11.85
CA ASP A 28 16.51 10.87 -12.33
C ASP A 28 17.63 10.33 -11.41
N TRP A 29 18.42 9.39 -11.92
CA TRP A 29 19.52 8.75 -11.18
C TRP A 29 20.77 9.62 -11.08
N THR A 30 20.78 10.78 -11.74
CA THR A 30 21.87 11.77 -11.62
C THR A 30 21.55 12.86 -10.62
N ASP A 31 20.26 13.02 -10.26
CA ASP A 31 19.83 13.97 -9.25
C ASP A 31 20.13 13.44 -7.84
N THR A 32 21.27 13.87 -7.32
CA THR A 32 21.75 13.55 -5.97
C THR A 32 21.31 14.57 -4.91
N SER A 33 20.45 15.53 -5.27
CA SER A 33 19.97 16.55 -4.32
C SER A 33 19.05 15.98 -3.23
N GLN A 34 18.44 14.82 -3.51
CA GLN A 34 17.60 14.06 -2.59
C GLN A 34 17.74 12.56 -2.84
N ALA A 35 17.27 11.73 -1.91
CA ALA A 35 17.23 10.29 -2.10
C ALA A 35 16.28 9.92 -3.27
N TYR A 36 16.66 8.94 -4.09
CA TYR A 36 15.92 8.60 -5.32
C TYR A 36 14.48 8.17 -5.02
N GLU A 37 14.25 7.47 -3.91
CA GLU A 37 12.92 7.09 -3.47
C GLU A 37 11.99 8.28 -3.18
N GLN A 38 12.55 9.44 -2.81
CA GLN A 38 11.76 10.64 -2.54
C GLN A 38 11.18 11.25 -3.82
N GLN A 39 11.82 11.02 -4.97
CA GLN A 39 11.23 11.36 -6.26
C GLN A 39 9.93 10.57 -6.49
N VAL A 40 9.93 9.27 -6.16
CA VAL A 40 8.73 8.41 -6.26
C VAL A 40 7.62 8.88 -5.32
N PHE A 41 7.93 9.15 -4.05
CA PHE A 41 6.93 9.66 -3.10
C PHE A 41 6.34 11.00 -3.53
N GLY A 42 7.16 11.91 -4.07
CA GLY A 42 6.70 13.19 -4.61
C GLY A 42 5.69 13.02 -5.74
N ARG A 43 5.97 12.15 -6.71
CA ARG A 43 5.04 11.86 -7.82
C ARG A 43 3.78 11.14 -7.36
N LEU A 44 3.87 10.23 -6.38
CA LEU A 44 2.70 9.62 -5.77
C LEU A 44 1.80 10.67 -5.08
N ALA A 45 2.40 11.67 -4.43
CA ALA A 45 1.64 12.78 -3.83
C ALA A 45 0.92 13.64 -4.89
N GLU A 46 1.56 13.89 -6.04
CA GLU A 46 0.91 14.58 -7.17
C GLU A 46 -0.24 13.77 -7.76
N ILE A 47 -0.03 12.46 -8.02
CA ILE A 47 -1.04 11.56 -8.60
C ILE A 47 -2.24 11.42 -7.67
N SER A 48 -1.99 11.27 -6.36
CA SER A 48 -3.04 11.00 -5.37
C SER A 48 -3.70 12.24 -4.77
N GLY A 49 -2.99 13.36 -4.78
CA GLY A 49 -3.32 14.55 -3.99
C GLY A 49 -3.21 14.33 -2.47
N ILE A 50 -2.56 13.26 -2.02
CA ILE A 50 -2.26 13.00 -0.60
C ILE A 50 -0.84 13.53 -0.32
N PRO A 51 -0.61 14.31 0.76
CA PRO A 51 0.73 14.79 1.10
C PRO A 51 1.75 13.66 1.22
N VAL A 52 3.02 13.94 0.89
CA VAL A 52 4.12 12.98 1.01
C VAL A 52 4.20 12.43 2.43
N GLU A 53 4.02 13.30 3.42
CA GLU A 53 4.09 12.99 4.84
C GLU A 53 3.02 11.99 5.30
N CYS A 54 1.93 11.85 4.54
CA CYS A 54 0.83 10.91 4.80
C CYS A 54 1.00 9.56 4.10
N THR A 55 2.06 9.39 3.32
CA THR A 55 2.43 8.12 2.68
C THR A 55 3.49 7.44 3.50
N ALA A 56 3.23 6.21 3.96
CA ALA A 56 4.19 5.47 4.77
C ALA A 56 5.12 4.58 3.93
N VAL A 57 4.60 3.96 2.87
CA VAL A 57 5.35 2.96 2.09
C VAL A 57 4.96 3.00 0.62
N PHE A 58 5.93 2.73 -0.26
CA PHE A 58 5.63 2.09 -1.53
C PHE A 58 6.35 0.74 -1.67
N SER A 59 5.74 -0.20 -2.38
CA SER A 59 6.34 -1.49 -2.71
C SER A 59 6.17 -1.84 -4.19
N LEU A 60 7.20 -2.45 -4.79
CA LEU A 60 7.14 -3.01 -6.15
C LEU A 60 7.17 -4.53 -6.07
N ILE A 61 6.11 -5.16 -6.58
CA ILE A 61 5.92 -6.62 -6.51
C ILE A 61 6.65 -7.29 -7.68
N PHE A 62 7.63 -8.18 -7.41
CA PHE A 62 8.33 -8.90 -8.48
C PHE A 62 7.59 -10.17 -8.91
N ARG A 63 7.23 -11.01 -7.93
CA ARG A 63 6.67 -12.36 -8.16
C ARG A 63 5.49 -12.61 -7.23
N ASP A 64 4.44 -13.23 -7.75
CA ASP A 64 3.20 -13.55 -7.01
C ASP A 64 3.42 -14.49 -5.79
N GLN A 65 4.49 -15.31 -5.80
CA GLN A 65 4.64 -16.41 -4.82
C GLN A 65 5.90 -16.37 -3.95
N ARG A 66 6.88 -15.49 -4.23
CA ARG A 66 8.06 -15.28 -3.37
C ARG A 66 8.07 -13.82 -2.96
N PHE A 67 8.32 -13.54 -1.69
CA PHE A 67 8.40 -12.20 -1.10
C PHE A 67 9.59 -11.35 -1.64
N GLU A 68 9.93 -11.49 -2.92
CA GLU A 68 10.83 -10.61 -3.63
C GLU A 68 10.03 -9.35 -3.99
N GLU A 69 10.18 -8.33 -3.15
CA GLU A 69 9.67 -6.99 -3.40
C GLU A 69 10.77 -5.98 -3.13
N ILE A 70 10.72 -4.84 -3.84
CA ILE A 70 11.37 -3.63 -3.36
C ILE A 70 10.37 -2.96 -2.43
N TRP A 71 10.72 -2.84 -1.15
CA TRP A 71 9.90 -2.14 -0.16
C TRP A 71 10.64 -0.90 0.29
N VAL A 72 9.96 0.24 0.23
CA VAL A 72 10.56 1.51 0.64
C VAL A 72 9.67 2.23 1.63
N THR A 73 10.23 2.44 2.82
CA THR A 73 9.60 3.17 3.91
C THR A 73 9.91 4.66 3.79
N ASN A 74 8.89 5.50 3.93
CA ASN A 74 9.02 6.93 3.77
C ASN A 74 9.60 7.58 5.03
N LYS A 75 10.87 8.00 4.95
CA LYS A 75 11.55 8.74 6.04
C LYS A 75 10.96 10.14 6.30
N ARG A 76 10.10 10.65 5.42
CA ARG A 76 9.40 11.94 5.59
C ARG A 76 7.99 11.79 6.14
N ALA A 77 7.53 10.57 6.44
CA ALA A 77 6.22 10.35 7.03
C ALA A 77 6.07 11.15 8.35
N LYS A 78 4.89 11.72 8.57
CA LYS A 78 4.55 12.45 9.80
C LYS A 78 3.20 11.98 10.37
N PRO A 79 3.12 11.67 11.67
CA PRO A 79 4.24 11.47 12.60
C PRO A 79 5.26 10.43 12.12
N GLU A 80 6.44 10.41 12.73
CA GLU A 80 7.47 9.42 12.39
C GLU A 80 6.91 8.01 12.62
N LEU A 81 7.19 7.09 11.69
CA LEU A 81 6.70 5.73 11.77
C LEU A 81 7.42 4.99 12.91
N GLU A 82 6.64 4.34 13.76
CA GLU A 82 7.14 3.57 14.91
C GLU A 82 7.35 2.10 14.57
N THR A 83 6.63 1.56 13.58
CA THR A 83 6.79 0.17 13.17
C THR A 83 8.17 -0.01 12.49
N PRO A 84 9.03 -0.93 12.99
CA PRO A 84 10.35 -1.16 12.40
C PRO A 84 10.23 -1.72 10.99
N ASP A 85 11.20 -1.41 10.13
CA ASP A 85 11.25 -1.99 8.79
C ASP A 85 11.34 -3.53 8.90
N TRP A 86 10.32 -4.23 8.42
CA TRP A 86 10.24 -5.68 8.57
C TRP A 86 11.39 -6.32 7.78
N THR A 87 12.30 -7.01 8.46
CA THR A 87 13.54 -7.60 7.92
C THR A 87 13.30 -8.86 7.07
N HIS A 88 12.39 -8.80 6.10
CA HIS A 88 12.30 -9.81 5.07
C HIS A 88 13.37 -9.53 4.00
N GLN A 89 13.77 -10.55 3.24
CA GLN A 89 14.73 -10.44 2.14
C GLN A 89 14.17 -9.54 1.04
N ARG A 90 14.34 -8.23 1.21
CA ARG A 90 13.87 -7.18 0.32
C ARG A 90 14.99 -6.76 -0.62
N LEU A 91 14.64 -6.49 -1.86
CA LEU A 91 15.58 -5.92 -2.82
C LEU A 91 15.76 -4.43 -2.50
N GLU A 92 17.01 -3.96 -2.60
CA GLU A 92 17.30 -2.54 -2.45
C GLU A 92 16.65 -1.73 -3.59
N PHE A 93 16.15 -0.55 -3.27
CA PHE A 93 15.70 0.40 -4.27
C PHE A 93 16.90 1.05 -4.96
N ASN A 94 17.32 0.47 -6.09
CA ASN A 94 18.38 0.99 -6.93
C ASN A 94 18.03 0.79 -8.42
N ARG A 95 18.80 1.45 -9.29
CA ARG A 95 18.56 1.46 -10.75
C ARG A 95 18.55 0.05 -11.34
N GLU A 96 19.50 -0.79 -10.95
CA GLU A 96 19.64 -2.14 -11.50
C GLU A 96 18.43 -3.02 -11.14
N ASN A 97 18.05 -3.05 -9.86
CA ASN A 97 16.90 -3.82 -9.40
C ASN A 97 15.60 -3.35 -10.05
N LEU A 98 15.42 -2.03 -10.21
CA LEU A 98 14.25 -1.47 -10.88
C LEU A 98 14.20 -1.82 -12.39
N LEU A 99 15.32 -1.70 -13.10
CA LEU A 99 15.38 -2.06 -14.52
C LEU A 99 15.12 -3.56 -14.73
N ASN A 100 15.67 -4.41 -13.86
CA ASN A 100 15.42 -5.85 -13.86
C ASN A 100 13.94 -6.18 -13.63
N LEU A 101 13.25 -5.45 -12.76
CA LEU A 101 11.82 -5.60 -12.52
C LEU A 101 10.97 -5.24 -13.75
N MET A 102 11.27 -4.09 -14.35
CA MET A 102 10.44 -3.56 -15.43
C MET A 102 10.61 -4.33 -16.75
N ASN A 103 11.65 -5.16 -16.88
CA ASN A 103 11.96 -5.92 -18.08
C ASN A 103 11.83 -5.07 -19.38
N GLY A 104 12.21 -3.79 -19.29
CA GLY A 104 12.17 -2.81 -20.36
C GLY A 104 10.83 -2.10 -20.64
N ASN A 105 9.66 -2.68 -20.33
CA ASN A 105 8.35 -2.07 -20.68
C ASN A 105 7.15 -2.52 -19.82
N GLU A 106 7.38 -3.02 -18.61
CA GLU A 106 6.28 -3.37 -17.70
C GLU A 106 5.54 -2.12 -17.23
N HIS A 107 4.21 -2.21 -17.16
CA HIS A 107 3.36 -1.20 -16.57
C HIS A 107 2.74 -1.71 -15.28
N PHE A 108 2.31 -0.78 -14.42
CA PHE A 108 1.84 -1.12 -13.08
C PHE A 108 0.44 -0.58 -12.81
N GLY A 109 -0.40 -1.40 -12.18
CA GLY A 109 -1.54 -0.92 -11.42
C GLY A 109 -1.09 -0.43 -10.06
N LEU A 110 -1.69 0.65 -9.60
CA LEU A 110 -1.47 1.22 -8.27
C LEU A 110 -2.50 0.65 -7.30
N SER A 111 -2.11 -0.38 -6.54
CA SER A 111 -2.94 -0.98 -5.50
C SER A 111 -2.83 -0.19 -4.21
N LEU A 112 -3.99 0.08 -3.60
CA LEU A 112 -4.13 1.01 -2.49
C LEU A 112 -4.34 0.25 -1.19
N ARG A 113 -3.61 0.63 -0.14
CA ARG A 113 -3.86 0.08 1.20
C ARG A 113 -3.84 1.16 2.26
N LEU A 114 -4.90 1.18 3.06
CA LEU A 114 -4.95 1.97 4.28
C LEU A 114 -4.20 1.22 5.37
N CYS A 115 -3.26 1.91 6.02
CA CYS A 115 -2.53 1.39 7.16
C CYS A 115 -2.73 2.32 8.36
N CYS A 116 -2.65 1.76 9.56
CA CYS A 116 -2.53 2.54 10.79
C CYS A 116 -1.26 2.04 11.47
N ASP A 117 -0.31 2.95 11.72
CA ASP A 117 0.98 2.63 12.32
C ASP A 117 0.86 2.56 13.85
N ASP A 118 1.90 2.11 14.54
CA ASP A 118 1.90 1.97 16.01
C ASP A 118 1.82 3.32 16.73
N ASN A 119 2.21 4.40 16.04
CA ASN A 119 1.96 5.78 16.46
C ASN A 119 0.46 6.19 16.40
N LYS A 120 -0.41 5.25 15.99
CA LYS A 120 -1.89 5.33 15.94
C LYS A 120 -2.42 6.28 14.87
N HIS A 121 -1.57 6.67 13.93
CA HIS A 121 -1.92 7.52 12.81
C HIS A 121 -2.20 6.67 11.56
N PHE A 122 -3.20 7.08 10.76
CA PHE A 122 -3.44 6.46 9.45
C PHE A 122 -2.50 6.98 8.38
N TYR A 123 -2.06 6.08 7.50
CA TYR A 123 -1.24 6.36 6.33
C TYR A 123 -1.74 5.57 5.13
N ILE A 124 -1.27 5.96 3.95
CA ILE A 124 -1.46 5.17 2.74
C ILE A 124 -0.18 4.41 2.38
N TRP A 125 -0.36 3.17 1.93
CA TRP A 125 0.65 2.36 1.27
C TRP A 125 0.25 2.17 -0.19
N TYR A 126 1.26 2.24 -1.06
CA TYR A 126 1.10 2.02 -2.50
C TYR A 126 1.82 0.75 -2.92
N TYR A 127 1.12 -0.15 -3.59
CA TYR A 127 1.72 -1.32 -4.21
C TYR A 127 1.69 -1.18 -5.72
N PHE A 128 2.86 -1.26 -6.34
CA PHE A 128 3.04 -1.26 -7.78
C PHE A 128 2.89 -2.72 -8.22
N VAL A 129 1.72 -3.04 -8.74
CA VAL A 129 1.37 -4.40 -9.18
C VAL A 129 1.62 -4.50 -10.68
N PRO A 130 2.53 -5.37 -11.14
CA PRO A 130 2.73 -5.61 -12.57
C PRO A 130 1.41 -5.93 -13.27
N GLU A 131 1.21 -5.41 -14.47
CA GLU A 131 -0.02 -5.60 -15.23
C GLU A 131 -0.31 -7.08 -15.50
N ARG A 132 0.74 -7.89 -15.67
CA ARG A 132 0.64 -9.37 -15.76
C ARG A 132 0.04 -10.07 -14.53
N PHE A 133 -0.08 -9.39 -13.38
CA PHE A 133 -0.71 -9.90 -12.15
C PHE A 133 -2.08 -9.28 -11.88
N MET A 134 -2.59 -8.50 -12.82
CA MET A 134 -3.93 -7.94 -12.79
C MET A 134 -4.84 -8.75 -13.72
N ASP A 135 -6.13 -8.74 -13.42
CA ASP A 135 -7.16 -9.25 -14.30
C ASP A 135 -8.14 -8.10 -14.57
N GLU A 136 -8.49 -7.84 -15.83
CA GLU A 136 -9.31 -6.69 -16.20
C GLU A 136 -10.73 -6.73 -15.61
N ASN A 137 -11.24 -7.92 -15.27
CA ASN A 137 -12.62 -8.15 -14.85
C ASN A 137 -12.74 -8.65 -13.41
N GLU A 138 -11.72 -9.34 -12.91
CA GLU A 138 -11.72 -9.97 -11.60
C GLU A 138 -10.71 -9.32 -10.64
N CYS A 139 -10.92 -9.54 -9.34
CA CYS A 139 -9.95 -9.10 -8.34
C CYS A 139 -8.94 -10.22 -8.10
N THR A 140 -7.66 -9.86 -8.25
CA THR A 140 -6.54 -10.75 -7.97
C THR A 140 -6.11 -10.61 -6.50
N ARG A 141 -5.09 -11.39 -6.11
CA ARG A 141 -4.50 -11.30 -4.77
C ARG A 141 -3.96 -9.89 -4.46
N HIS A 142 -3.43 -9.22 -5.47
CA HIS A 142 -2.69 -7.97 -5.30
C HIS A 142 -3.46 -6.75 -5.81
N PHE A 143 -4.34 -6.91 -6.78
CA PHE A 143 -5.06 -5.81 -7.43
C PHE A 143 -6.56 -6.10 -7.57
N CYS A 144 -7.40 -5.09 -7.39
CA CYS A 144 -8.84 -5.18 -7.52
C CYS A 144 -9.42 -3.88 -8.04
N HIS A 145 -10.01 -3.90 -9.23
CA HIS A 145 -10.54 -2.72 -9.90
C HIS A 145 -11.59 -1.94 -9.08
N TYR A 146 -12.34 -2.64 -8.22
CA TYR A 146 -13.33 -2.03 -7.33
C TYR A 146 -12.72 -1.33 -6.10
N LEU A 147 -11.48 -1.69 -5.72
CA LEU A 147 -10.79 -1.15 -4.55
C LEU A 147 -9.63 -0.21 -4.91
N ASP A 148 -9.01 -0.39 -6.08
CA ASP A 148 -7.80 0.32 -6.51
C ASP A 148 -8.12 1.41 -7.52
N ASN A 149 -9.09 2.26 -7.20
CA ASN A 149 -9.57 3.34 -8.06
C ASN A 149 -9.60 4.69 -7.31
N ARG A 150 -9.87 5.76 -8.07
CA ARG A 150 -9.92 7.14 -7.55
C ARG A 150 -10.93 7.35 -6.43
N ALA A 151 -12.09 6.70 -6.50
CA ALA A 151 -13.13 6.87 -5.49
C ALA A 151 -12.64 6.36 -4.13
N ILE A 152 -11.98 5.20 -4.10
CA ILE A 152 -11.39 4.65 -2.88
C ILE A 152 -10.19 5.46 -2.42
N LEU A 153 -9.32 5.90 -3.34
CA LEU A 153 -8.21 6.79 -3.00
C LEU A 153 -8.70 8.07 -2.29
N ASN A 154 -9.77 8.67 -2.80
CA ASN A 154 -10.37 9.86 -2.19
C ASN A 154 -10.95 9.58 -0.80
N LYS A 155 -11.49 8.37 -0.56
CA LYS A 155 -11.91 7.93 0.78
C LYS A 155 -10.71 7.80 1.72
N PHE A 156 -9.62 7.20 1.26
CA PHE A 156 -8.40 7.07 2.06
C PHE A 156 -7.83 8.45 2.39
N LYS A 157 -7.76 9.35 1.40
CA LYS A 157 -7.36 10.74 1.61
C LYS A 157 -8.18 11.39 2.72
N ALA A 158 -9.51 11.30 2.65
CA ALA A 158 -10.39 11.88 3.67
C ALA A 158 -10.14 11.30 5.07
N ILE A 159 -9.88 10.00 5.19
CA ILE A 159 -9.56 9.35 6.47
C ILE A 159 -8.20 9.83 7.00
N ILE A 160 -7.18 9.83 6.14
CA ILE A 160 -5.80 10.09 6.52
C ILE A 160 -5.59 11.57 6.92
N THR A 161 -6.31 12.49 6.29
CA THR A 161 -6.20 13.93 6.57
C THR A 161 -7.23 14.44 7.59
N ASP A 162 -7.98 13.56 8.26
CA ASP A 162 -8.95 13.96 9.29
C ASP A 162 -8.28 14.05 10.66
N ASP A 163 -7.81 15.25 11.03
CA ASP A 163 -7.12 15.50 12.30
C ASP A 163 -7.96 15.11 13.54
N VAL A 164 -9.29 15.25 13.47
CA VAL A 164 -10.18 14.88 14.58
C VAL A 164 -10.18 13.37 14.75
N LEU A 165 -10.31 12.63 13.66
CA LEU A 165 -10.21 11.18 13.69
C LEU A 165 -8.84 10.72 14.18
N GLN A 166 -7.74 11.29 13.67
CA GLN A 166 -6.38 10.91 14.10
C GLN A 166 -6.20 11.11 15.61
N SER A 167 -6.71 12.22 16.16
CA SER A 167 -6.71 12.45 17.61
C SER A 167 -7.56 11.43 18.37
N GLN A 168 -8.78 11.15 17.88
CA GLN A 168 -9.67 10.16 18.50
C GLN A 168 -9.07 8.75 18.49
N MET A 169 -8.37 8.37 17.42
CA MET A 169 -7.65 7.10 17.33
C MET A 169 -6.55 7.02 18.37
N LYS A 170 -5.75 8.08 18.52
CA LYS A 170 -4.68 8.16 19.50
C LYS A 170 -5.17 7.97 20.94
N ASP A 171 -6.31 8.58 21.26
CA ASP A 171 -6.93 8.49 22.59
C ASP A 171 -7.60 7.13 22.84
N PHE A 172 -8.22 6.54 21.81
CA PHE A 172 -8.94 5.28 21.94
C PHE A 172 -7.99 4.07 21.97
N LEU A 173 -6.90 4.11 21.19
CA LEU A 173 -5.90 3.04 21.12
C LEU A 173 -4.83 3.24 22.20
N VAL A 174 -5.18 3.03 23.46
CA VAL A 174 -4.26 3.24 24.59
C VAL A 174 -3.13 2.21 24.72
N GLN A 175 -3.25 1.03 24.11
CA GLN A 175 -2.21 -0.01 24.19
C GLN A 175 -1.44 -0.18 22.87
N PRO A 176 -0.11 -0.41 22.93
CA PRO A 176 0.70 -0.64 21.74
C PRO A 176 0.24 -1.89 21.00
N ARG A 177 0.47 -1.89 19.69
CA ARG A 177 0.32 -3.07 18.85
C ARG A 177 1.52 -3.99 19.15
N TRP A 178 1.41 -4.86 20.17
CA TRP A 178 2.24 -6.07 20.44
C TRP A 178 3.01 -6.12 21.79
N PRO A 179 3.41 -7.34 22.25
CA PRO A 179 4.65 -7.96 21.76
C PRO A 179 4.46 -9.35 21.09
N GLN A 180 5.14 -9.46 19.95
CA GLN A 180 5.58 -10.55 19.08
C GLN A 180 5.19 -12.04 19.24
N PHE A 181 4.51 -12.49 20.29
CA PHE A 181 4.23 -13.93 20.45
C PHE A 181 2.91 -14.31 21.16
N ASP A 182 2.07 -13.36 21.58
CA ASP A 182 0.82 -13.69 22.29
C ASP A 182 -0.45 -13.36 21.48
N GLY A 183 -0.91 -14.34 20.71
CA GLY A 183 -2.33 -14.64 20.47
C GLY A 183 -3.26 -13.59 19.84
N PHE A 184 -4.37 -14.09 19.29
CA PHE A 184 -5.43 -13.37 18.59
C PHE A 184 -6.19 -12.29 19.38
N ILE A 185 -5.87 -12.11 20.65
CA ILE A 185 -6.66 -11.33 21.63
C ILE A 185 -6.45 -9.81 21.45
N PHE A 186 -5.29 -9.37 20.95
CA PHE A 186 -4.98 -7.93 20.78
C PHE A 186 -5.41 -7.33 19.43
N LEU A 187 -5.98 -8.13 18.53
CA LEU A 187 -6.64 -7.64 17.32
C LEU A 187 -7.95 -6.92 17.65
N GLU A 188 -8.64 -7.31 18.73
CA GLU A 188 -9.97 -6.79 19.07
C GLU A 188 -10.04 -5.28 19.36
N PRO A 189 -9.14 -4.66 20.16
CA PRO A 189 -9.22 -3.24 20.46
C PRO A 189 -9.05 -2.36 19.21
N TRP A 190 -8.12 -2.73 18.34
CA TRP A 190 -7.89 -2.06 17.06
C TRP A 190 -9.06 -2.26 16.10
N HIS A 191 -9.60 -3.48 16.01
CA HIS A 191 -10.80 -3.78 15.23
C HIS A 191 -12.02 -3.00 15.72
N ASN A 192 -12.19 -2.89 17.04
CA ASN A 192 -13.29 -2.16 17.65
C ASN A 192 -13.19 -0.66 17.38
N ALA A 193 -11.98 -0.09 17.42
CA ALA A 193 -11.75 1.29 16.98
C ALA A 193 -12.17 1.47 15.51
N TYR A 194 -11.68 0.61 14.62
CA TYR A 194 -12.01 0.70 13.20
C TYR A 194 -13.50 0.52 12.92
N ARG A 195 -14.21 -0.35 13.66
CA ARG A 195 -15.67 -0.47 13.56
C ARG A 195 -16.37 0.79 14.06
N ARG A 196 -15.98 1.30 15.23
CA ARG A 196 -16.55 2.51 15.85
C ARG A 196 -16.49 3.72 14.92
N PHE A 197 -15.37 3.88 14.22
CA PHE A 197 -15.16 4.99 13.28
C PHE A 197 -15.54 4.65 11.82
N ASN A 198 -16.13 3.48 11.57
CA ASN A 198 -16.55 3.02 10.24
C ASN A 198 -15.39 2.92 9.20
N ILE A 199 -14.20 2.60 9.67
CA ILE A 199 -12.96 2.46 8.89
C ILE A 199 -12.70 1.01 8.50
N MET A 200 -13.31 0.06 9.22
CA MET A 200 -13.05 -1.38 9.08
C MET A 200 -13.16 -1.89 7.63
N GLN A 201 -14.15 -1.38 6.89
CA GLN A 201 -14.41 -1.72 5.48
C GLN A 201 -13.30 -1.28 4.51
N TYR A 202 -12.51 -0.29 4.90
CA TYR A 202 -11.39 0.26 4.12
C TYR A 202 -10.06 -0.39 4.52
N TYR A 203 -9.96 -0.89 5.75
CA TYR A 203 -8.78 -1.54 6.28
C TYR A 203 -8.65 -2.99 5.80
N TYR A 204 -9.75 -3.75 5.79
CA TYR A 204 -9.79 -5.11 5.26
C TYR A 204 -10.21 -5.11 3.80
N ARG A 205 -9.27 -5.42 2.89
CA ARG A 205 -9.57 -5.65 1.48
C ARG A 205 -10.38 -6.95 1.36
N THR A 206 -11.70 -6.83 1.35
CA THR A 206 -12.63 -7.97 1.23
C THR A 206 -12.73 -8.49 -0.20
N CYS A 207 -11.60 -8.78 -0.83
CA CYS A 207 -11.57 -9.56 -2.07
C CYS A 207 -11.66 -11.05 -1.73
N TYR A 208 -12.44 -11.81 -2.51
CA TYR A 208 -12.64 -13.25 -2.34
C TYR A 208 -11.30 -14.04 -2.28
N CYS A 209 -10.27 -13.63 -3.03
CA CYS A 209 -8.92 -14.20 -2.93
C CYS A 209 -8.22 -13.92 -1.58
N HIS A 210 -8.44 -12.76 -0.97
CA HIS A 210 -7.93 -12.50 0.38
C HIS A 210 -8.68 -13.35 1.41
N GLN A 211 -10.01 -13.48 1.28
CA GLN A 211 -10.81 -14.38 2.11
C GLN A 211 -10.39 -15.86 1.99
N GLN A 212 -9.88 -16.32 0.85
CA GLN A 212 -9.37 -17.70 0.69
C GLN A 212 -8.07 -17.92 1.48
N VAL A 213 -7.13 -16.98 1.37
CA VAL A 213 -5.86 -16.99 2.13
C VAL A 213 -6.12 -16.79 3.63
N GLU A 214 -7.01 -15.87 3.97
CA GLU A 214 -7.46 -15.63 5.33
C GLU A 214 -8.24 -16.83 5.88
N ARG A 215 -9.13 -17.48 5.12
CA ARG A 215 -9.78 -18.73 5.56
C ARG A 215 -8.79 -19.83 5.88
N PHE A 216 -7.69 -19.94 5.15
CA PHE A 216 -6.65 -20.92 5.44
C PHE A 216 -5.94 -20.60 6.77
N ILE A 217 -5.70 -19.32 7.07
CA ILE A 217 -5.11 -18.86 8.33
C ILE A 217 -6.12 -18.92 9.49
N TYR A 218 -7.39 -18.60 9.23
CA TYR A 218 -8.50 -18.54 10.17
C TYR A 218 -9.24 -19.87 10.34
N GLN A 219 -8.87 -20.94 9.65
CA GLN A 219 -9.27 -22.29 10.08
C GLN A 219 -8.49 -22.75 11.32
N LEU A 220 -7.39 -22.07 11.65
CA LEU A 220 -6.60 -22.31 12.86
C LEU A 220 -7.09 -21.49 14.07
N VAL A 221 -8.15 -20.68 13.91
CA VAL A 221 -8.58 -19.67 14.87
C VAL A 221 -10.07 -19.41 14.73
N ASP A 222 -10.85 -19.38 15.80
CA ASP A 222 -12.28 -19.05 15.77
C ASP A 222 -12.55 -17.56 15.41
N TYR A 223 -12.23 -17.17 14.17
CA TYR A 223 -12.54 -15.86 13.61
C TYR A 223 -13.77 -15.94 12.72
N VAL A 224 -14.84 -15.25 13.13
CA VAL A 224 -16.04 -15.08 12.30
C VAL A 224 -15.79 -13.89 11.37
N PRO A 225 -15.78 -14.08 10.03
CA PRO A 225 -15.64 -12.97 9.10
C PRO A 225 -16.73 -11.94 9.37
N PRO A 226 -16.44 -10.62 9.24
CA PRO A 226 -17.50 -9.64 9.19
C PRO A 226 -18.44 -10.05 8.07
N GLN A 227 -19.63 -10.53 8.44
CA GLN A 227 -20.69 -10.74 7.48
C GLN A 227 -20.84 -9.41 6.73
N LEU A 228 -20.86 -9.50 5.41
CA LEU A 228 -21.09 -8.39 4.50
C LEU A 228 -22.16 -7.45 5.09
N TYR A 229 -21.75 -6.33 5.69
CA TYR A 229 -22.65 -5.25 6.10
C TYR A 229 -23.09 -4.45 4.86
N LEU A 230 -23.38 -5.17 3.78
CA LEU A 230 -24.05 -4.69 2.60
C LEU A 230 -25.46 -5.28 2.64
N ARG A 231 -26.39 -4.44 3.14
CA ARG A 231 -27.86 -4.55 3.15
C ARG A 231 -28.50 -5.27 4.35
N THR A 232 -28.85 -4.46 5.35
CA THR A 232 -30.17 -4.55 6.00
C THR A 232 -30.77 -3.15 6.10
N HIS A 233 -31.16 -2.60 4.94
CA HIS A 233 -32.37 -1.78 4.88
C HIS A 233 -33.41 -2.58 4.11
N GLY A 234 -34.36 -3.10 4.86
CA GLY A 234 -35.65 -3.64 4.44
C GLY A 234 -36.61 -3.37 5.58
#